data_AF-A0A928RHP2-F1
#
_entry.id   AF-A0A928RHP2-F1
#
_cell.length_a   1.000
_cell.length_b   1.000
_cell.length_c   1.000
_cell.angle_alpha   90.00
_cell.angle_beta   90.00
_cell.angle_gamma   90.00
#
_symmetry.space_group_name_H-M   'P 1'
#
loop_
_entity.id
_entity.type
_entity.pdbx_description
1 polymer ?
#
loop_
_entity_poly.entity_id
_entity_poly.type
_entity_poly.pdbx_seq_one_letter_code
_entity_poly.pdbx_strand_id
1 'polypeptide(L)' 'VPFVTDSEELNAKFIKESKAAGLVNLKGHRSVGGMRASIYNAMPVEGVKALVEFMKKFETENK' A
#
# COMPACT_ATOMS: atom_id res chain seq x y z
N VAL A 1 4.81 -6.25 6.44
CA VAL A 1 5.24 -6.77 5.14
C VAL A 1 5.68 -5.62 4.25
N PRO A 2 6.98 -5.48 3.94
CA PRO A 2 7.47 -4.50 2.97
C PRO A 2 7.19 -4.93 1.53
N PHE A 3 6.92 -3.97 0.65
CA PHE A 3 6.74 -4.20 -0.80
C PHE A 3 7.03 -2.91 -1.58
N VAL A 4 7.33 -3.05 -2.86
CA VAL A 4 7.69 -1.95 -3.78
C VAL A 4 6.91 -2.11 -5.09
N THR A 5 6.71 -1.00 -5.80
CA THR A 5 6.28 -0.99 -7.22
C THR A 5 7.50 -0.79 -8.13
N ASP A 6 7.27 -0.76 -9.45
CA ASP A 6 8.32 -0.66 -10.46
C ASP A 6 9.03 0.71 -10.52
N SER A 7 8.48 1.76 -9.89
CA SER A 7 9.11 3.08 -9.84
C SER A 7 8.82 3.86 -8.56
N GLU A 8 9.68 4.83 -8.22
CA GLU A 8 9.44 5.75 -7.09
C GLU A 8 8.18 6.61 -7.28
N GLU A 9 7.85 6.95 -8.52
CA GLU A 9 6.66 7.69 -8.89
C GLU A 9 5.39 6.88 -8.60
N LEU A 10 5.39 5.59 -8.97
CA LEU A 10 4.31 4.67 -8.65
C LEU A 10 4.18 4.45 -7.14
N ASN A 11 5.30 4.37 -6.40
CA ASN A 11 5.26 4.30 -4.94
C ASN A 11 4.60 5.55 -4.32
N ALA A 12 4.96 6.74 -4.81
CA ALA A 12 4.35 7.99 -4.34
C ALA A 12 2.85 8.06 -4.69
N LYS A 13 2.46 7.60 -5.89
CA LYS A 13 1.07 7.52 -6.33
C LYS A 13 0.27 6.54 -5.48
N PHE A 14 0.79 5.34 -5.23
CA PHE A 14 0.19 4.33 -4.36
C PHE A 14 -0.07 4.88 -2.96
N ILE A 15 0.91 5.56 -2.34
CA ILE A 15 0.75 6.16 -1.00
C ILE A 15 -0.34 7.23 -0.99
N LYS A 16 -0.43 8.04 -2.05
CA LYS A 16 -1.46 9.09 -2.16
C LYS A 16 -2.86 8.50 -2.30
N GLU A 17 -3.02 7.52 -3.18
CA GLU A 17 -4.32 6.89 -3.47
C GLU A 17 -4.79 5.99 -2.34
N SER A 18 -3.90 5.21 -1.73
CA SER A 18 -4.21 4.39 -0.57
C SER A 18 -4.71 5.25 0.59
N LYS A 19 -4.06 6.40 0.84
CA LYS A 19 -4.54 7.36 1.85
C LYS A 19 -5.94 7.90 1.52
N ALA A 20 -6.25 8.15 0.25
CA ALA A 20 -7.58 8.58 -0.18
C ALA A 20 -8.63 7.46 -0.02
N ALA A 21 -8.22 6.20 -0.16
CA ALA A 21 -9.05 5.01 0.09
C ALA A 21 -9.16 4.64 1.58
N GLY A 22 -8.64 5.46 2.50
CA GLY A 22 -8.65 5.19 3.94
C GLY A 22 -7.58 4.20 4.43
N LEU A 23 -6.72 3.71 3.52
CA LEU A 23 -5.59 2.84 3.83
C LEU A 23 -4.38 3.70 4.22
N VAL A 24 -4.29 4.02 5.50
CA VAL A 24 -3.24 4.90 6.05
C VAL A 24 -2.01 4.12 6.56
N ASN A 25 -0.92 4.84 6.85
CA ASN A 25 0.30 4.29 7.46
C ASN A 25 1.03 3.21 6.63
N LEU A 26 0.88 3.24 5.30
CA LEU A 26 1.55 2.31 4.38
C LEU A 26 2.92 2.78 3.88
N LYS A 27 3.35 4.00 4.18
CA LYS A 27 4.67 4.51 3.73
C LYS A 27 5.81 3.67 4.34
N GLY A 28 6.67 3.16 3.48
CA GLY A 28 7.83 2.36 3.86
C GLY A 28 8.90 3.14 4.64
N HIS A 29 9.90 2.43 5.16
CA HIS A 29 11.00 3.06 5.88
C HIS A 29 11.89 3.86 4.93
N ARG A 30 12.37 5.03 5.38
CA ARG A 30 13.17 5.97 4.57
C ARG A 30 14.39 5.37 3.86
N SER A 31 14.96 4.30 4.41
CA SER A 31 16.16 3.65 3.84
C SER A 31 15.87 2.67 2.71
N VAL A 32 14.62 2.19 2.60
CA VAL A 32 14.23 1.14 1.64
C VAL A 32 13.20 1.65 0.64
N GLY A 33 12.56 2.78 0.92
CA GLY A 33 11.50 3.34 0.09
C GLY A 33 10.24 2.47 0.11
N GLY A 34 9.42 2.61 -0.94
CA GLY A 34 8.23 1.80 -1.15
C GLY A 34 7.19 1.88 -0.04
N MET A 35 6.57 0.73 0.23
CA MET A 35 5.46 0.58 1.16
C MET A 35 5.72 -0.49 2.21
N ARG A 36 5.02 -0.39 3.35
CA ARG A 36 5.01 -1.40 4.39
C ARG A 36 3.63 -1.54 5.00
N ALA A 37 3.00 -2.69 4.82
CA ALA A 37 1.76 -3.05 5.51
C ALA A 37 2.06 -3.65 6.88
N SER A 38 1.59 -3.01 7.95
CA SER A 38 1.75 -3.50 9.32
C SER A 38 0.53 -4.33 9.72
N ILE A 39 0.69 -5.66 9.75
CA ILE A 39 -0.37 -6.64 10.02
C ILE A 39 -0.19 -7.27 11.41
N TYR A 40 -0.30 -6.45 12.46
CA TYR A 40 -0.25 -6.93 13.84
C TYR A 40 -1.52 -7.70 14.23
N ASN A 41 -1.53 -8.35 15.39
CA ASN A 41 -2.67 -9.14 15.88
C ASN A 41 -4.00 -8.35 15.93
N ALA A 42 -3.94 -7.02 16.13
CA ALA A 42 -5.11 -6.16 16.16
C ALA A 42 -5.62 -5.75 14.75
N MET A 43 -4.93 -6.14 13.69
CA MET A 43 -5.33 -5.84 12.32
C MET A 43 -6.43 -6.81 11.87
N PRO A 44 -7.66 -6.33 11.58
CA PRO A 44 -8.74 -7.20 11.13
C PRO A 44 -8.46 -7.74 9.72
N VAL A 45 -8.97 -8.94 9.44
CA VAL A 45 -8.84 -9.60 8.13
C VAL A 45 -9.47 -8.75 7.03
N GLU A 46 -10.55 -8.04 7.34
CA GLU A 46 -11.25 -7.12 6.46
C GLU A 46 -10.33 -5.99 5.98
N GLY A 47 -9.47 -5.46 6.87
CA GLY A 47 -8.48 -4.45 6.49
C GLY A 47 -7.42 -5.00 5.54
N VAL A 48 -7.02 -6.26 5.72
CA VAL A 48 -6.10 -6.94 4.78
C VAL A 48 -6.78 -7.18 3.43
N LYS A 49 -8.05 -7.59 3.41
CA LYS A 49 -8.82 -7.75 2.17
C LYS A 49 -8.97 -6.43 1.42
N ALA A 50 -9.30 -5.34 2.11
CA ALA A 50 -9.38 -4.01 1.52
C ALA A 50 -8.03 -3.56 0.91
N LEU A 51 -6.92 -3.86 1.58
CA LEU A 51 -5.58 -3.61 1.02
C LEU A 51 -5.34 -4.41 -0.26
N VAL A 52 -5.67 -5.70 -0.28
CA VAL A 52 -5.48 -6.56 -1.46
C VAL A 52 -6.36 -6.12 -2.63
N GLU A 53 -7.62 -5.76 -2.38
CA GLU A 53 -8.53 -5.23 -3.40
C GLU A 53 -8.01 -3.91 -3.97
N PHE A 54 -7.53 -3.01 -3.11
CA PHE A 54 -6.88 -1.77 -3.53
C PHE A 54 -5.64 -2.04 -4.39
N MET A 55 -4.78 -2.99 -4.01
CA MET A 55 -3.59 -3.34 -4.79
C MET A 55 -3.94 -3.83 -6.19
N LYS A 56 -4.93 -4.71 -6.33
CA LYS A 56 -5.40 -5.21 -7.64
C LYS A 56 -5.97 -4.09 -8.51
N LYS A 57 -6.77 -3.20 -7.89
CA LYS A 57 -7.33 -2.04 -8.58
C LYS A 57 -6.22 -1.10 -9.06
N PHE A 58 -5.29 -0.77 -8.17
CA PHE A 58 -4.15 0.10 -8.46
C PHE A 58 -3.32 -0.47 -9.62
N GLU A 59 -2.98 -1.76 -9.59
CA GLU A 59 -2.25 -2.42 -10.68
C GLU A 59 -2.98 -2.31 -12.02
N THR A 60 -4.30 -2.50 -12.03
CA THR A 60 -5.10 -2.42 -13.26
C THR A 60 -5.17 -1.00 -13.82
N GLU A 61 -5.27 0.01 -12.95
CA GLU A 61 -5.37 1.43 -13.32
C GLU A 61 -4.01 2.06 -13.67
N ASN A 62 -2.90 1.42 -13.32
CA ASN A 62 -1.54 1.95 -13.44
C ASN A 62 -0.57 0.99 -14.14
N LYS A 63 -1.09 0.09 -14.98
CA LYS A 63 -0.31 -0.81 -15.82
C LYS A 63 0.46 -0.09 -16.93
#